data_AF-A0A829GQ17-F1
#
_entry.id   AF-A0A829GQ17-F1
#
_cell.length_a   1.000
_cell.length_b   1.000
_cell.length_c   1.000
_cell.angle_alpha   90.00
_cell.angle_beta   90.00
_cell.angle_gamma   90.00
#
_symmetry.space_group_name_H-M   'P 1'
#
loop_
_entity.id
_entity.type
_entity.pdbx_description
1 polymer ?
#
loop_
_entity_poly.entity_id
_entity_poly.type
_entity_poly.pdbx_seq_one_letter_code
_entity_poly.pdbx_strand_id
1 'polypeptide(L)' 'MKRFFTACDLSCVVGSYFVVDGEGFVRLNIGMPRPLLKEALDRIFAIYATWHQKEAPVPK' A
#
# COMPACT_ATOMS: atom_id res chain seq x y z
N MET A 1 -3.56 4.69 -5.42
CA MET A 1 -2.99 4.02 -4.22
C MET A 1 -3.69 2.72 -3.81
N LYS A 2 -5.04 2.62 -3.73
CA LYS A 2 -5.73 1.33 -3.45
C LYS A 2 -5.27 0.17 -4.34
N ARG A 3 -5.06 0.41 -5.64
CA ARG A 3 -4.60 -0.59 -6.63
C ARG A 3 -3.28 -1.27 -6.24
N PHE A 4 -2.34 -0.53 -5.64
CA PHE A 4 -1.06 -1.08 -5.18
C PHE A 4 -1.27 -2.10 -4.06
N PHE A 5 -1.98 -1.70 -3.00
CA PHE A 5 -2.20 -2.60 -1.85
C PHE A 5 -3.10 -3.78 -2.19
N THR A 6 -4.03 -3.64 -3.14
CA THR A 6 -4.76 -4.79 -3.71
C THR A 6 -3.82 -5.74 -4.44
N ALA A 7 -2.83 -5.25 -5.19
CA ALA A 7 -1.84 -6.10 -5.86
C ALA A 7 -0.88 -6.80 -4.86
N CYS A 8 -0.66 -6.21 -3.69
CA CYS A 8 0.07 -6.83 -2.59
C CYS A 8 -0.75 -7.86 -1.79
N ASP A 9 -2.03 -8.09 -2.15
CA ASP A 9 -2.98 -8.91 -1.39
C ASP A 9 -3.12 -8.44 0.07
N LEU A 10 -3.31 -7.11 0.25
CA LEU A 10 -3.46 -6.47 1.56
C LEU A 10 -4.72 -5.63 1.65
N SER A 11 -5.43 -5.74 2.78
CA SER A 11 -6.47 -4.80 3.16
C SER A 11 -5.86 -3.51 3.72
N CYS A 12 -6.23 -2.36 3.17
CA CYS A 12 -5.76 -1.04 3.64
C CYS A 12 -6.94 -0.08 3.88
N VAL A 13 -6.75 0.87 4.80
CA VAL A 13 -7.69 1.98 5.02
C VAL A 13 -7.14 3.24 4.36
N VAL A 14 -7.96 3.92 3.57
CA VAL A 14 -7.56 5.17 2.89
C VAL A 14 -7.44 6.32 3.89
N GLY A 15 -6.41 7.14 3.72
CA GLY A 15 -6.11 8.26 4.62
C GLY A 15 -7.20 9.34 4.66
N SER A 16 -7.95 9.50 3.56
CA SER A 16 -9.04 10.46 3.44
C SER A 16 -10.22 10.21 4.40
N TYR A 17 -10.27 9.05 5.07
CA TYR A 17 -11.24 8.81 6.14
C TYR A 17 -10.87 9.48 7.46
N PHE A 18 -9.62 9.93 7.63
CA PHE A 18 -9.11 10.43 8.91
C PHE A 18 -8.93 11.95 8.93
N VAL A 19 -8.46 12.53 7.83
CA VAL A 19 -8.17 13.97 7.73
C VAL A 19 -8.41 14.48 6.30
N VAL A 20 -8.67 15.78 6.16
CA VAL A 20 -8.93 16.45 4.87
C VAL A 20 -7.75 16.25 3.91
N ASP A 21 -6.51 16.36 4.41
CA ASP A 21 -5.29 16.20 3.60
C ASP A 21 -4.80 14.73 3.52
N GLY A 22 -5.68 13.77 3.82
CA GLY A 22 -5.35 12.35 3.85
C GLY A 22 -5.41 11.67 2.48
N GLU A 23 -5.80 12.40 1.44
CA GLU A 23 -5.84 11.89 0.08
C GLU A 23 -4.42 11.52 -0.40
N GLY A 24 -4.31 10.39 -1.10
CA GLY A 24 -2.99 9.89 -1.53
C GLY A 24 -2.19 9.18 -0.43
N PHE A 25 -2.73 9.03 0.79
CA PHE A 25 -2.12 8.24 1.86
C PHE A 25 -2.97 7.01 2.23
N VAL A 26 -2.34 6.04 2.89
CA VAL A 26 -3.01 4.88 3.49
C VAL A 26 -2.52 4.65 4.92
N ARG A 27 -3.38 4.07 5.74
CA ARG A 27 -3.02 3.60 7.09
C ARG A 27 -2.75 2.10 7.07
N LEU A 28 -1.55 1.71 7.50
CA LEU A 28 -1.19 0.32 7.74
C LEU A 28 -1.30 0.00 9.23
N ASN A 29 -1.94 -1.12 9.56
CA ASN A 29 -1.91 -1.66 10.91
C ASN A 29 -0.65 -2.51 11.09
N ILE A 30 0.08 -2.31 12.18
CA ILE A 30 1.27 -3.11 12.55
C ILE A 30 1.05 -3.94 13.82
N GLY A 31 -0.08 -3.75 14.52
CA GLY A 31 -0.46 -4.49 15.71
C GLY A 31 -1.00 -5.87 15.37
N MET A 32 -0.14 -6.74 14.83
CA MET A 32 -0.46 -8.11 14.42
C MET A 32 0.67 -9.07 14.78
N PRO A 33 0.44 -10.40 14.77
CA PRO A 33 1.50 -11.38 14.99
C PRO A 33 2.69 -11.17 14.04
N ARG A 34 3.91 -11.22 14.58
CA ARG A 34 5.16 -11.00 13.84
C ARG A 34 5.25 -11.79 12.52
N PRO A 35 4.85 -13.08 12.44
CA PRO A 35 4.90 -13.81 11.17
C PRO A 35 4.01 -13.20 10.07
N LEU A 36 2.79 -12.80 10.42
CA LEU A 36 1.85 -12.17 9.48
C LEU A 36 2.33 -10.79 9.04
N LEU A 37 2.90 -10.01 9.98
CA LEU A 37 3.48 -8.72 9.65
C LEU A 37 4.64 -8.87 8.67
N LYS A 38 5.51 -9.86 8.90
CA LYS A 38 6.64 -10.14 8.00
C LYS A 38 6.14 -10.51 6.60
N GLU A 39 5.17 -11.41 6.50
CA GLU A 39 4.59 -11.83 5.23
C GLU A 39 3.99 -10.65 4.46
N ALA A 40 3.22 -9.78 5.13
CA ALA A 40 2.66 -8.59 4.51
C ALA A 40 3.74 -7.63 3.96
N LEU A 41 4.82 -7.43 4.71
CA LEU A 41 5.94 -6.58 4.30
C LEU A 41 6.73 -7.19 3.13
N ASP A 42 6.95 -8.51 3.15
CA ASP A 42 7.63 -9.22 2.06
C ASP A 42 6.84 -9.08 0.74
N ARG A 43 5.50 -9.19 0.79
CA ARG A 43 4.61 -8.98 -0.36
C ARG A 43 4.69 -7.55 -0.90
N ILE A 44 4.66 -6.55 -0.01
CA ILE A 44 4.82 -5.14 -0.39
C ILE A 44 6.15 -4.94 -1.11
N PHE A 45 7.24 -5.47 -0.56
CA PHE A 45 8.57 -5.34 -1.15
C PHE A 45 8.65 -5.95 -2.56
N ALA A 46 8.13 -7.17 -2.73
CA ALA A 46 8.13 -7.88 -4.01
C ALA A 46 7.34 -7.13 -5.10
N ILE A 47 6.15 -6.60 -4.76
CA ILE A 47 5.34 -5.83 -5.71
C ILE A 47 5.99 -4.48 -6.00
N TYR A 48 6.52 -3.78 -4.98
CA TYR A 48 7.16 -2.48 -5.16
C TYR A 48 8.34 -2.54 -6.15
N ALA A 49 9.16 -3.59 -6.08
CA ALA A 49 10.28 -3.80 -6.99
C ALA A 49 9.89 -3.84 -8.48
N THR A 50 8.64 -4.20 -8.79
CA THR A 50 8.12 -4.31 -10.17
C THR A 50 7.06 -3.25 -10.50
N TRP A 51 6.67 -2.42 -9.53
CA TRP A 51 5.51 -1.54 -9.64
C TRP A 51 5.68 -0.45 -10.71
N HIS A 52 6.87 0.15 -10.78
CA HIS A 52 7.17 1.25 -11.71
C HIS A 52 7.25 0.83 -13.18
N GLN A 53 7.24 -0.47 -13.49
CA GLN A 53 7.23 -0.95 -14.87
C GLN A 53 5.83 -0.84 -15.52
N LYS A 54 4.79 -0.46 -14.77
CA LYS A 54 3.39 -0.41 -15.23
C LYS A 54 2.74 0.98 -15.23
N GLU A 55 3.41 2.01 -14.73
CA GLU A 55 2.85 3.37 -14.68
C GLU A 55 3.59 4.27 -15.67
N ALA A 56 2.97 4.50 -16.84
CA ALA A 56 3.32 5.65 -17.68
C ALA A 56 3.23 6.94 -16.83
N PRO A 57 4.11 7.93 -17.05
CA PRO A 57 4.16 9.11 -16.21
C PRO A 57 2.83 9.86 -16.24
N VAL A 58 2.30 10.19 -15.06
CA VAL A 58 1.18 11.10 -14.91
C VAL A 58 1.65 12.50 -15.36
N PRO A 59 0.94 13.17 -16.29
CA PRO A 59 1.33 14.51 -16.73
C PRO A 59 1.35 15.48 -15.54
N LYS A 60 2.38 16.32 -15.49
CA LYS A 60 2.51 17.42 -14.52
C LYS A 60 1.41 18.45 -14.71
#